data_AF-A0A932BI34-F1
#
_entry.id   AF-A0A932BI34-F1
#
_cell.length_a   1.000
_cell.length_b   1.000
_cell.length_c   1.000
_cell.angle_alpha   90.00
_cell.angle_beta   90.00
_cell.angle_gamma   90.00
#
_symmetry.space_group_name_H-M   'P 1'
#
loop_
_entity.id
_entity.type
_entity.pdbx_description
1 polymer ?
#
loop_
_entity_poly.entity_id
_entity_poly.type
_entity_poly.pdbx_seq_one_letter_code
_entity_poly.pdbx_strand_id
1 'polypeptide(L)' 'MSARLHIDRLGKLNVSGGNIHSIALNAAFLAGQSGLPVSVPMVMMAARMELRKLDRPSSEAEFRV' A
#
# COMPACT_ATOMS: atom_id res chain seq x y z
N MET A 1 3.59 3.08 20.52
CA MET A 1 4.17 2.05 19.63
C MET A 1 4.33 2.65 18.24
N SER A 2 5.55 2.97 17.80
CA SER A 2 5.79 3.47 16.46
C SER A 2 5.69 2.30 15.48
N ALA A 3 4.59 2.21 14.72
CA ALA A 3 4.41 1.18 13.71
C ALA A 3 5.43 1.41 12.59
N ARG A 4 6.52 0.65 12.61
CA ARG A 4 7.59 0.75 11.61
C ARG A 4 7.05 0.20 10.29
N LEU A 5 7.18 0.97 9.21
CA LEU A 5 6.79 0.51 7.88
C LEU A 5 7.77 -0.59 7.43
N HIS A 6 7.28 -1.78 7.14
CA HIS A 6 8.12 -2.88 6.65
C HIS A 6 8.41 -2.71 5.15
N ILE A 7 9.34 -1.81 4.84
CA ILE A 7 9.72 -1.46 3.46
C ILE A 7 10.18 -2.69 2.68
N ASP A 8 10.88 -3.62 3.33
CA ASP A 8 11.35 -4.86 2.70
C ASP A 8 10.22 -5.72 2.14
N ARG A 9 9.04 -5.68 2.78
CA ARG A 9 7.87 -6.42 2.32
C ARG A 9 7.15 -5.69 1.19
N LEU A 10 7.07 -4.36 1.29
CA LEU A 10 6.46 -3.51 0.27
C LEU A 10 7.28 -3.50 -1.03
N GLY A 11 8.61 -3.58 -0.93
CA GLY A 11 9.52 -3.64 -2.08
C GLY A 11 9.39 -4.89 -2.94
N LYS A 12 8.64 -5.91 -2.49
CA LYS A 12 8.35 -7.11 -3.28
C LYS A 12 7.15 -6.95 -4.22
N LEU A 13 6.40 -5.85 -4.13
CA LEU A 13 5.28 -5.60 -5.02
C LEU A 13 5.79 -5.30 -6.44
N ASN A 14 5.30 -6.04 -7.43
CA ASN A 14 5.67 -5.84 -8.83
C ASN A 14 4.90 -4.67 -9.47
N VAL A 15 5.28 -3.45 -9.09
CA VAL A 15 4.62 -2.20 -9.49
C VAL A 15 5.63 -1.18 -10.03
N SER A 16 5.19 -0.28 -10.91
CA SER A 16 6.05 0.79 -11.42
C SER A 16 6.31 1.86 -10.36
N GLY A 17 7.34 2.71 -10.56
CA GLY A 17 7.60 3.86 -9.69
C GLY A 17 6.41 4.82 -9.57
N GLY A 18 5.63 4.99 -10.65
CA GLY A 18 4.40 5.79 -10.62
C GLY A 18 3.35 5.19 -9.69
N ASN A 19 3.20 3.87 -9.67
CA ASN A 19 2.28 3.20 -8.74
C ASN A 19 2.77 3.30 -7.29
N ILE A 20 4.08 3.23 -7.03
CA ILE A 20 4.62 3.45 -5.68
C ILE A 20 4.21 4.84 -5.16
N HIS A 21 4.35 5.86 -6.00
CA HIS A 21 3.93 7.22 -5.66
C HIS A 21 2.43 7.29 -5.36
N SER A 22 1.58 6.74 -6.24
CA SER A 22 0.12 6.68 -6.04
C SER A 22 -0.26 5.97 -4.74
N ILE A 23 0.41 4.86 -4.41
CA ILE A 23 0.17 4.08 -3.20
C ILE A 23 0.50 4.91 -1.96
N ALA A 24 1.66 5.57 -1.94
CA ALA A 24 2.08 6.40 -0.82
C ALA A 24 1.11 7.58 -0.61
N LEU A 25 0.70 8.25 -1.69
CA LEU A 25 -0.23 9.38 -1.64
C LEU A 25 -1.61 8.96 -1.12
N ASN A 26 -2.16 7.85 -1.62
CA ASN A 26 -3.43 7.31 -1.15
C ASN A 26 -3.37 6.87 0.33
N ALA A 27 -2.26 6.27 0.76
CA ALA A 27 -2.06 5.91 2.18
C ALA A 27 -2.02 7.15 3.09
N ALA A 28 -1.41 8.25 2.64
CA ALA A 28 -1.42 9.51 3.36
C ALA A 28 -2.82 10.12 3.49
N PHE A 29 -3.64 10.05 2.43
CA PHE A 29 -5.04 10.50 2.51
C PHE A 29 -5.88 9.67 3.48
N LEU A 30 -5.71 8.34 3.47
CA LEU A 30 -6.37 7.44 4.42
C LEU A 30 -5.99 7.77 5.87
N ALA A 31 -4.70 8.01 6.11
CA ALA A 31 -4.18 8.43 7.40
C ALA A 31 -4.78 9.78 7.84
N GLY A 32 -4.76 10.78 6.94
CA GLY A 32 -5.34 12.09 7.17
C GLY A 32 -6.83 12.05 7.51
N GLN A 33 -7.62 11.23 6.82
CA GLN A 33 -9.05 11.05 7.10
C GLN A 33 -9.30 10.46 8.50
N SER A 34 -8.40 9.59 8.97
CA SER A 34 -8.49 8.99 10.31
C SER A 34 -7.86 9.82 11.43
N GLY A 35 -7.15 10.91 11.10
CA GLY A 35 -6.37 11.67 12.07
C GLY A 35 -5.21 10.87 12.70
N LEU A 36 -4.78 9.78 12.06
CA LEU A 36 -3.73 8.89 12.55
C LEU A 36 -2.48 8.98 11.67
N PRO A 37 -1.29 8.62 12.19
CA PRO A 37 -0.10 8.46 11.36
C PRO A 37 -0.28 7.37 10.30
N VAL A 38 0.47 7.49 9.19
CA VAL A 38 0.52 6.45 8.17
C VAL A 38 0.96 5.12 8.79
N SER A 39 0.19 4.07 8.50
CA SER A 39 0.40 2.72 9.02
C SER A 39 0.52 1.69 7.90
N VAL A 40 1.17 0.56 8.19
CA VAL A 40 1.28 -0.56 7.24
C VAL A 40 -0.08 -1.02 6.70
N PRO A 41 -1.15 -1.17 7.52
CA PRO A 41 -2.47 -1.50 7.00
C PRO A 41 -3.01 -0.51 5.95
N MET A 42 -2.79 0.79 6.14
CA MET A 42 -3.22 1.83 5.18
C MET A 42 -2.43 1.72 3.86
N VAL A 43 -1.13 1.47 3.94
CA VAL A 43 -0.29 1.25 2.75
C VAL A 43 -0.72 0.00 2.00
N MET A 44 -1.01 -1.10 2.70
CA MET A 44 -1.50 -2.34 2.08
C MET A 44 -2.89 -2.15 1.46
N MET A 45 -3.76 -1.34 2.07
CA MET A 45 -5.06 -0.98 1.50
C MET A 45 -4.90 -0.16 0.22
N ALA A 46 -4.05 0.87 0.23
CA ALA A 46 -3.74 1.67 -0.95
C ALA A 46 -3.10 0.85 -2.07
N ALA A 47 -2.18 -0.06 -1.74
CA ALA A 47 -1.58 -1.01 -2.70
C ALA A 47 -2.63 -1.88 -3.39
N ARG A 48 -3.57 -2.45 -2.62
CA ARG A 48 -4.69 -3.22 -3.17
C ARG A 48 -5.58 -2.38 -4.09
N MET A 49 -5.89 -1.14 -3.69
CA MET A 49 -6.69 -0.22 -4.51
C MET A 49 -6.00 0.09 -5.84
N GLU A 50 -4.69 0.35 -5.81
CA GLU A 50 -3.91 0.69 -7.00
C GLU A 50 -3.77 -0.52 -7.94
N LEU A 51 -3.47 -1.70 -7.40
CA LEU A 51 -3.33 -2.93 -8.20
C LEU A 51 -4.65 -3.35 -8.86
N ARG A 52 -5.80 -3.12 -8.21
CA ARG A 52 -7.12 -3.35 -8.84
C ARG A 52 -7.37 -2.49 -10.07
N LYS A 53 -6.79 -1.28 -10.16
CA LYS A 53 -6.95 -0.40 -11.35
C LYS A 53 -6.17 -0.88 -12.56
N LEU A 54 -5.17 -1.73 -12.35
CA LEU A 54 -4.26 -2.18 -13.39
C LEU A 54 -4.79 -3.40 -14.15
N ASP A 55 -6.00 -3.92 -13.82
CA ASP A 55 -6.57 -5.18 -14.30
C ASP A 55 -5.61 -6.38 -14.26
N ARG A 56 -4.51 -6.25 -13.50
CA ARG A 56 -3.66 -7.37 -13.14
C ARG A 56 -4.45 -8.19 -12.13
N PRO A 57 -4.67 -9.49 -12.35
CA PRO A 57 -5.17 -10.35 -11.29
C PRO A 57 -4.15 -10.26 -10.16
N SER A 58 -4.50 -9.52 -9.12
CA SER A 58 -3.75 -9.52 -7.88
C SER A 58 -3.88 -10.93 -7.36
N SER A 59 -2.86 -11.75 -7.60
CA SER A 59 -2.81 -13.09 -7.01
C SER A 59 -2.95 -12.86 -5.51
N GLU A 60 -3.99 -13.40 -4.88
CA GLU A 60 -4.19 -13.31 -3.43
C GLU A 60 -2.92 -13.69 -2.65
N ALA A 61 -2.03 -14.50 -3.26
CA ALA A 61 -0.73 -14.86 -2.73
C ALA A 61 0.19 -13.66 -2.41
N GLU A 62 0.08 -12.53 -3.13
CA GLU A 62 0.87 -11.31 -2.84
C GLU A 62 0.41 -10.59 -1.56
N PHE A 63 -0.80 -10.90 -1.08
CA PHE A 63 -1.45 -10.21 0.04
C PHE A 63 -1.69 -11.08 1.28
N ARG A 64 -1.41 -12.39 1.20
CA ARG A 64 -1.48 -13.30 2.35
C ARG A 64 -0.25 -13.08 3.26
N VAL A 65 -0.54 -12.94 4.55
CA VAL A 65 0.40 -12.97 5.68
C VAL A 65 0.13 -14.25 6.44
#